data_AF-A0A2W1JKY4-F1
#
_entry.id   AF-A0A2W1JKY4-F1
#
_cell.length_a   1.000
_cell.length_b   1.000
_cell.length_c   1.000
_cell.angle_alpha   90.00
_cell.angle_beta   90.00
_cell.angle_gamma   90.00
#
_symmetry.space_group_name_H-M   'P 1'
#
loop_
_entity.id
_entity.type
_entity.pdbx_description
1 polymer ?
#
loop_
_entity_poly.entity_id
_entity_poly.type
_entity_poly.pdbx_seq_one_letter_code
_entity_poly.pdbx_strand_id
1 'polypeptide(L)'
;MRFWSEIGFPGYVSFQWEHISFTSDGNVPDNFNRSPDWIIEILSLEQRPNQVLDNILYCLENSSRVGWFIDSDDLNILFLHLHSAG
;
A
#
# COMPACT_ATOMS: atom_id res chain seq x y z
N MET A 1 12.43 -6.61 5.13
CA MET A 1 11.00 -6.92 4.92
C MET A 1 10.69 -6.60 3.46
N ARG A 2 10.29 -7.59 2.66
CA ARG A 2 10.10 -7.41 1.21
C ARG A 2 8.68 -6.90 0.95
N PHE A 3 8.47 -5.61 1.14
CA PHE A 3 7.18 -4.97 0.88
C PHE A 3 6.66 -5.25 -0.54
N TRP A 4 7.58 -5.32 -1.52
CA TRP A 4 7.28 -5.56 -2.93
C TRP A 4 6.99 -7.03 -3.31
N SER A 5 7.33 -8.02 -2.47
CA SER A 5 6.99 -9.41 -2.80
C SER A 5 5.59 -9.81 -2.35
N GLU A 6 4.98 -9.03 -1.46
CA GLU A 6 3.68 -9.31 -0.84
C GLU A 6 2.55 -8.44 -1.43
N ILE A 7 2.86 -7.20 -1.85
CA ILE A 7 2.00 -6.39 -2.71
C ILE A 7 2.06 -7.00 -4.12
N GLY A 8 1.06 -7.81 -4.46
CA GLY A 8 0.96 -8.42 -5.78
C GLY A 8 0.83 -7.35 -6.87
N PHE A 9 1.37 -7.60 -8.05
CA PHE A 9 1.00 -6.80 -9.21
C PHE A 9 -0.47 -7.09 -9.59
N PRO A 10 -1.33 -6.08 -9.83
CA PRO A 10 -1.07 -4.64 -9.88
C PRO A 10 -1.43 -3.89 -8.59
N GLY A 11 -0.41 -3.37 -7.90
CA GLY A 11 -0.55 -2.45 -6.76
C GLY A 11 0.26 -1.17 -6.97
N TYR A 12 -0.24 -0.05 -6.45
CA TYR A 12 0.43 1.25 -6.45
C TYR A 12 0.60 1.75 -5.03
N VAL A 13 1.75 2.36 -4.77
CA VAL A 13 2.07 2.94 -3.46
C VAL A 13 2.68 4.32 -3.64
N SER A 14 2.47 5.21 -2.67
CA SER A 14 3.11 6.52 -2.66
C SER A 14 3.80 6.79 -1.34
N PHE A 15 4.90 7.54 -1.41
CA PHE A 15 5.64 8.03 -0.26
C PHE A 15 5.76 9.56 -0.37
N GLN A 16 5.55 10.24 0.75
CA GLN A 16 5.90 11.65 0.88
C GLN A 16 7.42 11.79 0.77
N TRP A 17 7.89 12.85 0.12
CA TRP A 17 9.30 13.03 -0.19
C TRP A 17 10.17 13.01 1.07
N GLU A 18 9.66 13.60 2.15
CA GLU A 18 10.31 13.71 3.45
C GLU A 18 10.44 12.35 4.17
N HIS A 19 9.66 11.34 3.75
CA HIS A 19 9.68 10.00 4.30
C HIS A 19 10.61 9.04 3.55
N ILE A 20 11.18 9.47 2.42
CA ILE A 20 12.11 8.67 1.64
C ILE A 20 13.50 8.76 2.26
N SER A 21 14.00 7.63 2.74
CA SER A 21 15.39 7.51 3.20
C SER A 21 16.29 7.24 1.99
N PHE A 22 16.82 8.30 1.39
CA PHE A 22 17.73 8.21 0.24
C PHE A 22 19.02 7.44 0.59
N THR A 23 19.62 6.81 -0.40
CA THR A 23 20.93 6.16 -0.24
C THR A 23 22.03 7.20 0.04
N SER A 24 23.22 6.74 0.42
CA SER A 24 24.39 7.63 0.62
C SER A 24 24.71 8.50 -0.60
N ASP A 25 24.36 8.01 -1.80
CA ASP A 25 24.61 8.67 -3.07
C ASP A 25 23.45 9.58 -3.50
N GLY A 26 22.41 9.72 -2.66
CA GLY A 26 21.24 10.55 -2.93
C GLY A 26 20.18 9.90 -3.83
N ASN A 27 20.27 8.60 -4.09
CA ASN A 27 19.31 7.88 -4.94
C ASN A 27 18.11 7.35 -4.13
N VAL A 28 16.99 7.11 -4.82
CA VAL A 28 15.85 6.39 -4.24
C VAL A 28 16.26 4.94 -3.98
N PRO A 29 15.98 4.37 -2.79
CA PRO A 29 16.37 3.00 -2.50
C PRO A 29 15.51 1.99 -3.27
N ASP A 30 16.11 0.86 -3.66
CA ASP A 30 15.39 -0.26 -4.30
C ASP A 30 14.39 -0.93 -3.34
N ASN A 31 14.65 -0.86 -2.04
CA ASN A 31 13.83 -1.47 -1.00
C ASN A 31 13.42 -0.43 0.04
N PHE A 32 12.14 -0.43 0.39
CA PHE A 32 11.59 0.37 1.47
C PHE A 32 11.39 -0.51 2.71
N ASN A 33 11.86 -0.05 3.86
CA ASN A 33 11.70 -0.74 5.16
C ASN A 33 10.50 -0.21 5.97
N ARG A 34 9.62 0.55 5.31
CA ARG A 34 8.50 1.26 5.91
C ARG A 34 7.28 1.10 4.99
N SER A 35 6.09 1.03 5.58
CA SER A 35 4.84 1.10 4.83
C SER A 35 4.68 2.43 4.10
N PRO A 36 4.09 2.43 2.90
CA PRO A 36 3.87 3.65 2.15
C PRO A 36 2.94 4.62 2.87
N ASP A 37 2.95 5.88 2.47
CA ASP A 37 1.98 6.84 3.01
C ASP A 37 0.57 6.49 2.54
N TRP A 38 0.41 6.13 1.26
CA TRP A 38 -0.83 5.61 0.69
C TRP A 38 -0.60 4.30 -0.08
N ILE A 39 -1.58 3.41 -0.01
CA ILE A 39 -1.63 2.17 -0.80
C ILE A 39 -2.89 2.14 -1.64
N ILE A 40 -2.77 1.70 -2.89
CA ILE A 40 -3.86 1.44 -3.82
C ILE A 40 -3.64 0.04 -4.38
N GLU A 41 -4.56 -0.87 -4.14
CA GLU A 41 -4.50 -2.23 -4.67
C GLU A 41 -5.70 -2.47 -5.59
N ILE A 42 -5.41 -3.00 -6.77
CA ILE A 42 -6.43 -3.37 -7.75
C ILE A 42 -6.58 -4.88 -7.71
N LEU A 43 -7.80 -5.35 -7.41
CA LEU A 43 -8.10 -6.77 -7.39
C LEU A 43 -7.88 -7.35 -8.79
N SER A 44 -6.90 -8.25 -8.92
CA SER A 44 -6.72 -9.04 -10.14
C SER A 44 -7.57 -10.31 -10.11
N LEU A 45 -7.86 -10.86 -11.30
CA LEU A 45 -8.72 -12.04 -11.47
C LEU A 45 -8.31 -13.26 -10.64
N GLU A 46 -7.03 -13.41 -10.33
CA GLU A 46 -6.49 -14.55 -9.58
C GLU A 46 -6.39 -14.29 -8.07
N GLN A 47 -6.57 -13.04 -7.64
CA GLN A 47 -6.47 -12.65 -6.25
C GLN A 47 -7.79 -12.84 -5.50
N ARG A 48 -7.67 -13.15 -4.21
CA ARG A 48 -8.82 -13.19 -3.31
C ARG A 48 -9.03 -11.81 -2.70
N PRO A 49 -10.24 -11.24 -2.71
CA PRO A 49 -10.51 -9.92 -2.11
C PRO A 49 -9.99 -9.78 -0.68
N ASN A 50 -10.19 -10.81 0.16
CA ASN A 50 -9.72 -10.78 1.56
C ASN A 50 -8.20 -10.66 1.66
N GLN A 51 -7.43 -11.31 0.79
CA GLN A 51 -5.96 -11.20 0.80
C GLN A 51 -5.51 -9.78 0.46
N VAL A 52 -6.19 -9.13 -0.50
CA VAL A 52 -5.88 -7.75 -0.87
C VAL A 52 -6.26 -6.78 0.25
N LEU A 53 -7.43 -6.99 0.87
CA LEU A 53 -7.86 -6.21 2.03
C LEU A 53 -6.90 -6.38 3.21
N ASP A 54 -6.42 -7.60 3.49
CA ASP A 54 -5.44 -7.87 4.54
C ASP A 54 -4.13 -7.09 4.30
N ASN A 55 -3.64 -7.03 3.05
CA ASN A 55 -2.47 -6.22 2.69
C ASN A 55 -2.70 -4.72 2.96
N ILE A 56 -3.88 -4.20 2.61
CA ILE A 56 -4.22 -2.80 2.85
C ILE A 56 -4.31 -2.51 4.35
N LEU A 57 -4.99 -3.36 5.10
CA LEU A 57 -5.14 -3.22 6.56
C LEU A 57 -3.78 -3.29 7.26
N TYR A 58 -2.91 -4.22 6.83
CA TYR A 58 -1.54 -4.30 7.32
C TYR A 58 -0.78 -2.98 7.13
N CYS A 59 -0.88 -2.37 5.94
CA CYS A 59 -0.23 -1.08 5.66
C CYS A 59 -0.78 0.03 6.55
N LEU A 60 -2.11 0.12 6.66
CA LEU A 60 -2.81 1.08 7.51
C LEU A 60 -2.32 0.97 8.97
N GLU A 61 -2.33 -0.23 9.55
CA GLU A 61 -1.85 -0.47 10.92
C GLU A 61 -0.38 -0.07 11.12
N ASN A 62 0.41 -0.09 10.04
CA ASN A 62 1.83 0.23 10.03
C ASN A 62 2.14 1.63 9.45
N SER A 63 1.32 2.63 9.82
CA SER A 63 1.51 4.06 9.52
C SER A 63 1.09 4.56 8.14
N SER A 64 0.52 3.70 7.26
CA SER A 64 -0.17 4.22 6.09
C SER A 64 -1.40 5.01 6.51
N ARG A 65 -1.65 6.14 5.86
CA ARG A 65 -2.77 7.03 6.21
C ARG A 65 -4.07 6.57 5.58
N VAL A 66 -3.98 6.04 4.37
CA VAL A 66 -5.11 5.74 3.50
C VAL A 66 -4.80 4.51 2.64
N GLY A 67 -5.82 3.68 2.41
CA GLY A 67 -5.80 2.52 1.54
C GLY A 67 -6.99 2.51 0.58
N TRP A 68 -6.76 2.19 -0.69
CA TRP A 68 -7.81 2.04 -1.70
C TRP A 68 -7.83 0.61 -2.19
N PHE A 69 -8.98 -0.04 -2.12
CA PHE A 69 -9.25 -1.32 -2.76
C PHE A 69 -10.12 -1.06 -3.98
N ILE A 70 -9.66 -1.48 -5.16
CA ILE A 70 -10.37 -1.30 -6.42
C ILE A 70 -10.76 -2.67 -6.97
N ASP A 71 -12.06 -2.89 -7.16
CA ASP A 71 -12.60 -4.02 -7.89
C ASP A 71 -13.10 -3.53 -9.24
N SER A 72 -12.35 -3.84 -10.31
CA SER A 72 -12.69 -3.39 -11.66
C SER A 72 -13.85 -4.17 -12.26
N ASP A 73 -14.06 -5.42 -11.84
CA ASP A 73 -15.12 -6.28 -12.38
C ASP A 73 -16.49 -5.79 -11.90
N ASP A 74 -16.56 -5.39 -10.63
CA ASP A 74 -17.77 -4.83 -10.02
C ASP A 74 -17.83 -3.29 -10.07
N LEU A 75 -16.86 -2.62 -10.70
CA LEU A 75 -16.73 -1.16 -10.80
C LEU A 75 -16.80 -0.44 -9.44
N ASN A 76 -16.22 -1.05 -8.42
CA ASN A 76 -16.29 -0.60 -7.04
C ASN A 76 -14.93 -0.11 -6.53
N ILE A 77 -14.98 0.94 -5.71
CA ILE A 77 -13.82 1.45 -4.97
C ILE A 77 -14.19 1.52 -3.50
N LEU A 78 -13.41 0.85 -2.66
CA LEU A 78 -13.48 0.95 -1.21
C LEU A 78 -12.32 1.80 -0.69
N PHE A 79 -12.67 2.87 0.02
CA PHE A 79 -11.74 3.77 0.69
C PHE A 79 -11.62 3.43 2.16
N LEU A 80 -10.39 3.19 2.64
CA LEU A 80 -10.07 2.81 4.01
C LEU A 80 -9.12 3.86 4.61
N HIS A 81 -9.42 4.31 5.83
CA HIS A 81 -8.54 5.19 6.60
C HIS A 81 -8.60 4.77 8.07
N LEU A 82 -7.45 4.82 8.75
CA LEU A 82 -7.42 4.61 10.20
C LEU A 82 -7.91 5.85 10.90
N HIS A 83 -8.94 5.69 11.73
CA HIS A 83 -9.38 6.74 12.62
C HIS A 83 -8.52 6.70 13.88
N SER A 84 -7.76 7.76 14.15
CA SER A 84 -7.14 7.94 15.46
C SER A 84 -8.24 8.20 16.47
N ALA A 85 -8.48 7.28 17.41
CA ALA A 85 -9.24 7.61 18.60
C ALA A 85 -8.45 8.72 19.34
N GLY A 86 -9.04 9.91 19.40
CA GLY A 86 -8.47 11.06 20.12
C GLY A 86 -8.45 10.87 21.62
#